data_AF-A0A9E5JIB7-F1
#
_entry.id   AF-A0A9E5JIB7-F1
#
_cell.length_a   1.000
_cell.length_b   1.000
_cell.length_c   1.000
_cell.angle_alpha   90.00
_cell.angle_beta   90.00
_cell.angle_gamma   90.00
#
_symmetry.space_group_name_H-M   'P 1'
#
loop_
_entity.id
_entity.type
_entity.pdbx_description
1 polymer ?
#
loop_
_entity_poly.entity_id
_entity_poly.type
_entity_poly.pdbx_seq_one_letter_code
_entity_poly.pdbx_strand_id
1 'polypeptide(L)'
;GTLQVLGGPNRTSQVEGPLGLPATAQWRLHDATAIIEMAQASGLQLVGGAEGNDAVLASTVGTGQLIDEALALGARRIIVCVGGSATTDGGLGAVQAISKHKMLRDVDLIVACDVRTTFVEAAATFAPQKGATDQQVRFLTARLVGAADHYLARFGVDVRALPGSGAAGGLAGGLAALGARLVPGFDLVANEVGFPAALADCDLVITGEGRLDATSFAGKVVGEVARHAAAHHATALCGAIDPSAHELAAQLGLHTVSLVEQFGNDAVTDTARCITRAARAVLETRS
;
A
#
# COMPACT_ATOMS: atom_id res chain seq x y z
N GLY A 1 -7.58 2.18 1.65
CA GLY A 1 -7.43 3.46 2.38
C GLY A 1 -7.00 4.59 1.45
N THR A 2 -5.91 4.40 0.70
CA THR A 2 -5.39 5.34 -0.30
C THR A 2 -6.47 5.87 -1.26
N LEU A 3 -7.38 5.02 -1.72
CA LEU A 3 -8.49 5.40 -2.60
C LEU A 3 -9.36 6.50 -1.97
N GLN A 4 -9.62 6.44 -0.67
CA GLN A 4 -10.40 7.47 0.04
C GLN A 4 -9.63 8.78 0.16
N VAL A 5 -8.34 8.71 0.48
CA VAL A 5 -7.46 9.89 0.57
C VAL A 5 -7.36 10.61 -0.78
N LEU A 6 -7.33 9.85 -1.88
CA LEU A 6 -7.20 10.38 -3.24
C LEU A 6 -8.56 10.68 -3.90
N GLY A 7 -9.55 11.09 -3.10
CA GLY A 7 -10.85 11.60 -3.56
C GLY A 7 -11.98 10.57 -3.63
N GLY A 8 -11.76 9.35 -3.12
CA GLY A 8 -12.77 8.30 -3.03
C GLY A 8 -13.08 7.60 -4.36
N PRO A 9 -13.76 6.43 -4.31
CA PRO A 9 -14.22 5.75 -5.50
C PRO A 9 -15.29 6.58 -6.21
N ASN A 10 -15.23 6.61 -7.53
CA ASN A 10 -16.29 7.15 -8.40
C ASN A 10 -16.79 6.12 -9.43
N ARG A 11 -16.28 4.88 -9.34
CA ARG A 11 -16.62 3.75 -10.21
C ARG A 11 -16.70 2.47 -9.40
N THR A 12 -17.48 1.54 -9.94
CA THR A 12 -17.66 0.19 -9.41
C THR A 12 -17.75 -0.78 -10.58
N SER A 13 -17.01 -1.89 -10.51
CA SER A 13 -17.00 -2.92 -11.54
C SER A 13 -17.22 -4.31 -10.93
N GLN A 14 -17.84 -5.21 -11.69
CA GLN A 14 -17.87 -6.63 -11.37
C GLN A 14 -16.63 -7.29 -11.98
N VAL A 15 -15.84 -7.93 -11.12
CA VAL A 15 -14.60 -8.59 -11.51
C VAL A 15 -14.51 -9.97 -10.88
N GLU A 16 -13.57 -10.78 -11.33
CA GLU A 16 -13.28 -12.07 -10.72
C GLU A 16 -12.53 -11.90 -9.39
N GLY A 17 -13.15 -12.36 -8.30
CA GLY A 17 -12.55 -12.39 -6.97
C GLY A 17 -11.41 -13.42 -6.85
N PRO A 18 -10.73 -13.49 -5.69
CA PRO A 18 -9.53 -14.32 -5.55
C PRO A 18 -9.74 -15.80 -5.90
N LEU A 19 -10.90 -16.35 -5.59
CA LEU A 19 -11.22 -17.78 -5.79
C LEU A 19 -12.18 -18.01 -6.98
N GLY A 20 -12.24 -17.08 -7.93
CA GLY A 20 -13.08 -17.19 -9.14
C GLY A 20 -14.53 -16.72 -8.96
N LEU A 21 -14.97 -16.43 -7.74
CA LEU A 21 -16.30 -15.89 -7.46
C LEU A 21 -16.37 -14.38 -7.80
N PRO A 22 -17.48 -13.86 -8.33
CA PRO A 22 -17.60 -12.43 -8.61
C PRO A 22 -17.37 -11.55 -7.38
N ALA A 23 -16.63 -10.47 -7.56
CA ALA A 23 -16.38 -9.42 -6.57
C ALA A 23 -16.81 -8.06 -7.13
N THR A 24 -17.43 -7.26 -6.27
CA THR A 24 -17.79 -5.87 -6.58
C THR A 24 -16.64 -4.97 -6.14
N ALA A 25 -15.85 -4.49 -7.09
CA ALA A 25 -14.66 -3.70 -6.80
C ALA A 25 -14.91 -2.21 -7.02
N GLN A 26 -14.63 -1.40 -6.00
CA GLN A 26 -14.66 0.06 -6.09
C GLN A 26 -13.30 0.60 -6.50
N TRP A 27 -13.30 1.60 -7.40
CA TRP A 27 -12.09 2.22 -7.90
C TRP A 27 -12.38 3.65 -8.38
N ARG A 28 -11.33 4.37 -8.79
CA ARG A 28 -11.45 5.75 -9.26
C ARG A 28 -10.84 5.92 -10.63
N LEU A 29 -11.49 6.72 -11.47
CA LEU A 29 -10.91 7.32 -12.67
C LEU A 29 -11.29 8.80 -12.73
N HIS A 30 -10.29 9.67 -12.70
CA HIS A 30 -10.47 11.12 -12.80
C HIS A 30 -9.28 11.71 -13.55
N ASP A 31 -9.53 12.61 -14.50
CA ASP A 31 -8.50 13.26 -15.33
C ASP A 31 -7.47 12.26 -15.92
N ALA A 32 -7.98 11.19 -16.52
CA ALA A 32 -7.20 10.07 -17.07
C ALA A 32 -6.26 9.36 -16.08
N THR A 33 -6.42 9.59 -14.77
CA THR A 33 -5.71 8.87 -13.71
C THR A 33 -6.64 7.87 -13.05
N ALA A 34 -6.28 6.58 -13.13
CA ALA A 34 -6.98 5.51 -12.43
C ALA A 34 -6.29 5.19 -11.10
N ILE A 35 -7.07 4.98 -10.04
CA ILE A 35 -6.58 4.50 -8.73
C ILE A 35 -7.32 3.21 -8.39
N ILE A 36 -6.54 2.14 -8.23
CA ILE A 36 -7.02 0.78 -8.00
C ILE A 36 -6.39 0.28 -6.70
N GLU A 37 -7.22 -0.11 -5.73
CA GLU A 37 -6.76 -0.90 -4.59
C GLU A 37 -6.97 -2.37 -4.93
N MET A 38 -5.87 -3.14 -5.06
CA MET A 38 -5.97 -4.55 -5.47
C MET A 38 -6.83 -5.36 -4.48
N ALA A 39 -6.90 -4.96 -3.21
CA ALA A 39 -7.72 -5.62 -2.19
C ALA A 39 -9.22 -5.63 -2.53
N GLN A 40 -9.70 -4.70 -3.36
CA GLN A 40 -11.10 -4.63 -3.79
C GLN A 40 -11.46 -5.75 -4.79
N ALA A 41 -10.47 -6.35 -5.45
CA ALA A 41 -10.67 -7.43 -6.42
C ALA A 41 -9.99 -8.74 -6.00
N SER A 42 -8.82 -8.65 -5.37
CA SER A 42 -7.92 -9.77 -5.07
C SER A 42 -7.50 -9.79 -3.58
N GLY A 43 -8.30 -9.19 -2.71
CA GLY A 43 -8.01 -9.03 -1.28
C GLY A 43 -8.41 -10.21 -0.40
N LEU A 44 -7.67 -10.41 0.68
CA LEU A 44 -7.88 -11.50 1.64
C LEU A 44 -9.22 -11.38 2.39
N GLN A 45 -9.72 -10.16 2.58
CA GLN A 45 -11.02 -9.94 3.24
C GLN A 45 -12.21 -10.39 2.37
N LEU A 46 -12.05 -10.45 1.05
CA LEU A 46 -13.11 -10.93 0.14
C LEU A 46 -13.41 -12.42 0.31
N VAL A 47 -12.48 -13.16 0.92
CA VAL A 47 -12.56 -14.61 1.13
C VAL A 47 -12.63 -14.96 2.62
N GLY A 48 -13.00 -14.01 3.48
CA GLY A 48 -13.16 -14.27 4.92
C GLY A 48 -11.85 -14.40 5.69
N GLY A 49 -10.76 -13.77 5.22
CA GLY A 49 -9.48 -13.81 5.91
C GLY A 49 -8.66 -15.06 5.56
N ALA A 50 -7.62 -15.34 6.35
CA ALA A 50 -6.73 -16.49 6.12
C ALA A 50 -7.45 -17.85 6.23
N GLU A 51 -8.49 -17.95 7.08
CA GLU A 51 -9.23 -19.19 7.32
C GLU A 51 -10.12 -19.57 6.13
N GLY A 52 -10.68 -18.60 5.41
CA GLY A 52 -11.53 -18.84 4.24
C GLY A 52 -10.78 -18.79 2.90
N ASN A 53 -9.47 -18.55 2.92
CA ASN A 53 -8.66 -18.46 1.71
C ASN A 53 -8.07 -19.81 1.31
N ASP A 54 -8.03 -20.07 0.00
CA ASP A 54 -7.13 -21.07 -0.58
C ASP A 54 -5.90 -20.35 -1.14
N ALA A 55 -4.81 -20.34 -0.37
CA ALA A 55 -3.58 -19.64 -0.74
C ALA A 55 -2.92 -20.16 -2.02
N VAL A 56 -3.25 -21.38 -2.46
CA VAL A 56 -2.73 -21.98 -3.70
C VAL A 56 -3.55 -21.53 -4.90
N LEU A 57 -4.88 -21.47 -4.77
CA LEU A 57 -5.79 -21.13 -5.86
C LEU A 57 -6.02 -19.64 -6.02
N ALA A 58 -5.84 -18.84 -4.97
CA ALA A 58 -6.09 -17.40 -4.99
C ALA A 58 -5.35 -16.68 -6.14
N SER A 59 -6.11 -15.96 -6.97
CA SER A 59 -5.67 -15.38 -8.24
C SER A 59 -5.83 -13.86 -8.32
N THR A 60 -4.97 -13.20 -9.09
CA THR A 60 -4.98 -11.74 -9.32
C THR A 60 -5.79 -11.29 -10.54
N VAL A 61 -6.54 -12.19 -11.19
CA VAL A 61 -7.32 -11.90 -12.42
C VAL A 61 -8.18 -10.64 -12.29
N GLY A 62 -8.96 -10.49 -11.22
CA GLY A 62 -9.82 -9.32 -11.04
C GLY A 62 -9.07 -7.99 -10.98
N THR A 63 -7.85 -7.98 -10.43
CA THR A 63 -7.01 -6.77 -10.46
C THR A 63 -6.59 -6.44 -11.89
N GLY A 64 -6.22 -7.43 -12.69
CA GLY A 64 -5.92 -7.24 -14.12
C GLY A 64 -7.13 -6.77 -14.92
N GLN A 65 -8.33 -7.25 -14.61
CA GLN A 65 -9.59 -6.79 -15.23
C GLN A 65 -9.84 -5.31 -14.95
N LEU A 66 -9.62 -4.83 -13.71
CA LEU A 66 -9.72 -3.40 -13.40
C LEU A 66 -8.70 -2.55 -14.18
N ILE A 67 -7.46 -3.03 -14.33
CA ILE A 67 -6.44 -2.35 -15.12
C ILE A 67 -6.85 -2.30 -16.60
N ASP A 68 -7.32 -3.42 -17.16
CA ASP A 68 -7.76 -3.51 -18.55
C ASP A 68 -8.98 -2.62 -18.85
N GLU A 69 -9.88 -2.48 -17.87
CA GLU A 69 -11.03 -1.55 -17.92
C GLU A 69 -10.59 -0.09 -17.83
N ALA A 70 -9.67 0.25 -16.91
CA ALA A 70 -9.11 1.60 -16.81
C ALA A 70 -8.43 2.03 -18.13
N LEU A 71 -7.69 1.12 -18.76
CA LEU A 71 -7.09 1.34 -20.08
C LEU A 71 -8.16 1.57 -21.16
N ALA A 72 -9.24 0.77 -21.16
CA ALA A 72 -10.35 0.94 -22.11
C ALA A 72 -11.05 2.29 -21.97
N LEU A 73 -11.10 2.81 -20.74
CA LEU A 73 -11.69 4.11 -20.41
C LEU A 73 -10.72 5.29 -20.61
N GLY A 74 -9.55 5.05 -21.19
CA GLY A 74 -8.60 6.08 -21.59
C GLY A 74 -7.68 6.56 -20.46
N ALA A 75 -7.47 5.75 -19.42
CA ALA A 75 -6.46 6.06 -18.41
C ALA A 75 -5.07 6.20 -19.05
N ARG A 76 -4.37 7.29 -18.72
CA ARG A 76 -2.98 7.60 -19.09
C ARG A 76 -2.02 7.42 -17.92
N ARG A 77 -2.56 7.33 -16.71
CA ARG A 77 -1.84 7.02 -15.49
C ARG A 77 -2.66 6.04 -14.67
N ILE A 78 -2.04 4.99 -14.16
CA ILE A 78 -2.72 3.97 -13.36
C ILE A 78 -1.89 3.72 -12.11
N ILE A 79 -2.51 3.95 -10.96
CA ILE A 79 -1.93 3.72 -9.64
C ILE A 79 -2.58 2.45 -9.07
N VAL A 80 -1.76 1.45 -8.76
CA VAL A 80 -2.20 0.19 -8.14
C VAL A 80 -1.62 0.08 -6.73
N CYS A 81 -2.48 0.08 -5.72
CA CYS A 81 -2.08 -0.11 -4.33
C CYS A 81 -2.12 -1.61 -3.98
N VAL A 82 -1.01 -2.17 -3.51
CA VAL A 82 -0.83 -3.64 -3.36
C VAL A 82 -0.85 -4.16 -1.92
N GLY A 83 -1.68 -3.57 -1.05
CA GLY A 83 -1.91 -4.05 0.32
C GLY A 83 -3.03 -5.09 0.42
N GLY A 84 -2.98 -5.97 1.42
CA GLY A 84 -4.12 -6.83 1.81
C GLY A 84 -4.47 -7.98 0.86
N SER A 85 -3.53 -8.44 0.02
CA SER A 85 -3.75 -9.48 -0.99
C SER A 85 -4.08 -10.87 -0.41
N ALA A 86 -5.00 -11.60 -1.06
CA ALA A 86 -5.23 -13.04 -0.84
C ALA A 86 -4.21 -13.95 -1.57
N THR A 87 -3.52 -13.38 -2.57
CA THR A 87 -2.93 -14.13 -3.68
C THR A 87 -1.43 -14.36 -3.52
N THR A 88 -0.92 -15.46 -4.08
CA THR A 88 0.52 -15.72 -4.30
C THR A 88 0.71 -16.41 -5.66
N ASP A 89 0.16 -15.80 -6.70
CA ASP A 89 0.18 -16.30 -8.08
C ASP A 89 1.28 -15.64 -8.94
N GLY A 90 2.13 -14.80 -8.34
CA GLY A 90 3.16 -14.07 -9.07
C GLY A 90 2.60 -12.95 -9.96
N GLY A 91 1.35 -12.55 -9.78
CA GLY A 91 0.67 -11.62 -10.68
C GLY A 91 0.27 -12.21 -12.03
N LEU A 92 0.42 -13.53 -12.22
CA LEU A 92 0.14 -14.19 -13.49
C LEU A 92 -1.31 -13.97 -13.94
N GLY A 93 -2.27 -14.05 -13.01
CA GLY A 93 -3.68 -13.82 -13.30
C GLY A 93 -3.93 -12.40 -13.82
N ALA A 94 -3.36 -11.39 -13.15
CA ALA A 94 -3.48 -10.00 -13.59
C ALA A 94 -2.82 -9.78 -14.96
N VAL A 95 -1.60 -10.29 -15.16
CA VAL A 95 -0.88 -10.17 -16.44
C VAL A 95 -1.69 -10.81 -17.57
N GLN A 96 -2.29 -11.98 -17.36
CA GLN A 96 -3.11 -12.65 -18.37
C GLN A 96 -4.42 -11.89 -18.68
N ALA A 97 -5.04 -11.30 -17.66
CA ALA A 97 -6.30 -10.57 -17.82
C ALA A 97 -6.13 -9.22 -18.56
N ILE A 98 -4.93 -8.62 -18.51
CA ILE A 98 -4.63 -7.38 -19.23
C ILE A 98 -4.42 -7.67 -20.72
N SER A 99 -5.50 -7.67 -21.48
CA SER A 99 -5.46 -7.88 -22.94
C SER A 99 -4.72 -6.75 -23.68
N LYS A 100 -4.74 -5.52 -23.12
CA LYS A 100 -4.24 -4.30 -23.75
C LYS A 100 -2.77 -3.99 -23.45
N HIS A 101 -1.91 -5.00 -23.35
CA HIS A 101 -0.47 -4.82 -23.02
C HIS A 101 0.25 -3.74 -23.85
N LYS A 102 -0.11 -3.57 -25.12
CA LYS A 102 0.51 -2.55 -25.98
C LYS A 102 0.24 -1.12 -25.49
N MET A 103 -0.95 -0.88 -24.92
CA MET A 103 -1.33 0.44 -24.41
C MET A 103 -0.55 0.83 -23.15
N LEU A 104 -0.07 -0.15 -22.38
CA LEU A 104 0.74 0.12 -21.18
C LEU A 104 2.05 0.85 -21.49
N ARG A 105 2.54 0.80 -22.73
CA ARG A 105 3.76 1.53 -23.13
C ARG A 105 3.60 3.05 -23.05
N ASP A 106 2.38 3.54 -23.21
CA ASP A 106 2.06 4.98 -23.22
C ASP A 106 1.31 5.40 -21.93
N VAL A 107 1.38 4.57 -20.89
CA VAL A 107 0.70 4.78 -19.61
C VAL A 107 1.72 4.77 -18.48
N ASP A 108 1.64 5.75 -17.60
CA ASP A 108 2.41 5.74 -16.34
C ASP A 108 1.74 4.77 -15.37
N LEU A 109 2.17 3.50 -15.41
CA LEU A 109 1.73 2.46 -14.50
C LEU A 109 2.61 2.46 -13.25
N ILE A 110 1.99 2.69 -12.10
CA ILE A 110 2.65 2.82 -10.80
C ILE A 110 2.07 1.79 -9.85
N VAL A 111 2.94 1.09 -9.12
CA VAL A 111 2.55 0.18 -8.05
C VAL A 111 3.08 0.74 -6.73
N ALA A 112 2.17 0.99 -5.80
CA ALA A 112 2.48 1.48 -4.46
C ALA A 112 2.74 0.29 -3.52
N CYS A 113 4.00 0.09 -3.10
CA CYS A 113 4.40 -0.99 -2.22
C CYS A 113 5.35 -0.54 -1.12
N ASP A 114 5.03 -0.89 0.14
CA ASP A 114 5.80 -0.48 1.32
C ASP A 114 6.78 -1.57 1.82
N VAL A 115 6.87 -2.68 1.10
CA VAL A 115 7.79 -3.78 1.44
C VAL A 115 8.89 -3.89 0.40
N ARG A 116 10.07 -4.30 0.84
CA ARG A 116 11.24 -4.53 -0.05
C ARG A 116 11.42 -5.99 -0.47
N THR A 117 10.63 -6.91 0.07
CA THR A 117 10.67 -8.34 -0.24
C THR A 117 10.71 -8.57 -1.75
N THR A 118 11.68 -9.36 -2.20
CA THR A 118 11.86 -9.65 -3.62
C THR A 118 10.89 -10.72 -4.09
N PHE A 119 10.80 -10.92 -5.42
CA PHE A 119 9.77 -11.74 -6.04
C PHE A 119 9.66 -13.15 -5.45
N VAL A 120 10.78 -13.87 -5.35
CA VAL A 120 10.78 -15.28 -4.92
C VAL A 120 10.58 -15.42 -3.42
N GLU A 121 11.04 -14.44 -2.63
CA GLU A 121 10.88 -14.43 -1.18
C GLU A 121 9.42 -14.26 -0.74
N ALA A 122 8.58 -13.69 -1.61
CA ALA A 122 7.20 -13.35 -1.30
C ALA A 122 6.38 -14.52 -0.73
N ALA A 123 6.58 -15.74 -1.25
CA ALA A 123 5.87 -16.92 -0.77
C ALA A 123 6.24 -17.24 0.70
N ALA A 124 7.53 -17.29 1.01
CA ALA A 124 7.99 -17.55 2.38
C ALA A 124 7.59 -16.44 3.36
N THR A 125 7.63 -15.18 2.93
CA THR A 125 7.32 -14.03 3.81
C THR A 125 5.82 -13.86 4.05
N PHE A 126 4.98 -13.99 3.00
CA PHE A 126 3.60 -13.53 3.06
C PHE A 126 2.54 -14.61 2.82
N ALA A 127 2.88 -15.80 2.32
CA ALA A 127 1.88 -16.84 2.14
C ALA A 127 1.33 -17.43 3.46
N PRO A 128 2.13 -17.59 4.55
CA PRO A 128 1.62 -18.12 5.82
C PRO A 128 0.45 -17.29 6.39
N GLN A 129 0.58 -15.97 6.41
CA GLN A 129 -0.49 -15.06 6.86
C GLN A 129 -1.73 -15.05 5.93
N LYS A 130 -1.66 -15.70 4.76
CA LYS A 130 -2.77 -15.89 3.82
C LYS A 130 -3.39 -17.29 3.93
N GLY A 131 -2.97 -18.10 4.91
CA GLY A 131 -3.48 -19.45 5.14
C GLY A 131 -2.65 -20.59 4.53
N ALA A 132 -1.46 -20.31 3.98
CA ALA A 132 -0.61 -21.37 3.40
C ALA A 132 0.11 -22.18 4.50
N THR A 133 0.06 -23.51 4.37
CA THR A 133 0.91 -24.45 5.10
C THR A 133 2.35 -24.45 4.57
N ASP A 134 3.31 -24.98 5.33
CA ASP A 134 4.71 -25.07 4.90
C ASP A 134 4.92 -25.80 3.57
N GLN A 135 4.11 -26.84 3.30
CA GLN A 135 4.16 -27.55 2.03
C GLN A 135 3.66 -26.67 0.87
N GLN A 136 2.58 -25.92 1.09
CA GLN A 136 2.07 -24.98 0.11
C GLN A 136 3.03 -23.82 -0.10
N VAL A 137 3.71 -23.33 0.94
CA VAL A 137 4.77 -22.31 0.81
C VAL A 137 5.87 -22.79 -0.14
N ARG A 138 6.38 -24.02 0.02
CA ARG A 138 7.39 -24.58 -0.89
C ARG A 138 6.89 -24.65 -2.34
N PHE A 139 5.65 -25.07 -2.53
CA PHE A 139 5.02 -25.11 -3.85
C PHE A 139 4.87 -23.70 -4.47
N LEU A 140 4.41 -22.73 -3.68
CA LEU A 140 4.25 -21.33 -4.10
C LEU A 140 5.60 -20.70 -4.44
N THR A 141 6.66 -20.98 -3.68
CA THR A 141 8.01 -20.54 -4.01
C THR A 141 8.44 -21.07 -5.38
N ALA A 142 8.24 -22.36 -5.66
CA ALA A 142 8.56 -22.95 -6.96
C ALA A 142 7.73 -22.33 -8.10
N ARG A 143 6.45 -22.04 -7.86
CA ARG A 143 5.60 -21.29 -8.79
C ARG A 143 6.16 -19.90 -9.09
N LEU A 144 6.60 -19.15 -8.08
CA LEU A 144 7.18 -17.81 -8.28
C LEU A 144 8.50 -17.85 -9.05
N VAL A 145 9.33 -18.88 -8.85
CA VAL A 145 10.52 -19.09 -9.69
C VAL A 145 10.12 -19.27 -11.16
N GLY A 146 9.17 -20.17 -11.44
CA GLY A 146 8.68 -20.38 -12.81
C GLY A 146 8.02 -19.14 -13.44
N ALA A 147 7.27 -18.37 -12.65
CA ALA A 147 6.68 -17.10 -13.10
C ALA A 147 7.75 -16.06 -13.45
N ALA A 148 8.83 -15.97 -12.67
CA ALA A 148 9.95 -15.08 -12.97
C ALA A 148 10.67 -15.48 -14.27
N ASP A 149 10.91 -16.77 -14.48
CA ASP A 149 11.49 -17.26 -15.74
C ASP A 149 10.58 -16.96 -16.93
N HIS A 150 9.26 -17.12 -16.75
CA HIS A 150 8.28 -16.72 -17.77
C HIS A 150 8.35 -15.23 -18.10
N TYR A 151 8.42 -14.35 -17.11
CA TYR A 151 8.51 -12.90 -17.33
C TYR A 151 9.82 -12.49 -18.00
N LEU A 152 10.95 -13.09 -17.62
CA LEU A 152 12.22 -12.85 -18.28
C LEU A 152 12.17 -13.28 -19.75
N ALA A 153 11.66 -14.49 -20.03
CA ALA A 153 11.56 -14.99 -21.40
C ALA A 153 10.57 -14.19 -22.26
N ARG A 154 9.44 -13.76 -21.69
CA ARG A 154 8.35 -13.11 -22.44
C ARG A 154 8.53 -11.60 -22.59
N PHE A 155 8.97 -10.92 -21.54
CA PHE A 155 9.02 -9.46 -21.47
C PHE A 155 10.45 -8.92 -21.37
N GLY A 156 11.46 -9.79 -21.16
CA GLY A 156 12.85 -9.37 -21.01
C GLY A 156 13.15 -8.73 -19.65
N VAL A 157 12.25 -8.87 -18.67
CA VAL A 157 12.38 -8.26 -17.35
C VAL A 157 12.62 -9.33 -16.30
N ASP A 158 13.77 -9.26 -15.62
CA ASP A 158 14.05 -10.10 -14.46
C ASP A 158 13.48 -9.47 -13.19
N VAL A 159 12.33 -9.99 -12.75
CA VAL A 159 11.64 -9.49 -11.56
C VAL A 159 12.31 -9.91 -10.24
N ARG A 160 13.23 -10.88 -10.27
CA ARG A 160 13.84 -11.46 -9.04
C ARG A 160 14.73 -10.46 -8.32
N ALA A 161 15.38 -9.58 -9.06
CA ALA A 161 16.30 -8.59 -8.52
C ALA A 161 15.62 -7.26 -8.12
N LEU A 162 14.34 -7.07 -8.45
CA LEU A 162 13.63 -5.83 -8.22
C LEU A 162 13.17 -5.74 -6.75
N PRO A 163 13.63 -4.74 -5.96
CA PRO A 163 13.13 -4.54 -4.61
C PRO A 163 11.62 -4.29 -4.62
N GLY A 164 10.89 -4.97 -3.73
CA GLY A 164 9.43 -4.84 -3.61
C GLY A 164 8.62 -5.59 -4.67
N SER A 165 9.26 -6.30 -5.61
CA SER A 165 8.54 -7.08 -6.62
C SER A 165 7.74 -8.25 -6.02
N GLY A 166 8.07 -8.68 -4.80
CA GLY A 166 7.31 -9.67 -4.04
C GLY A 166 6.02 -9.16 -3.41
N ALA A 167 5.77 -7.85 -3.43
CA ALA A 167 4.56 -7.27 -2.84
C ALA A 167 3.29 -7.89 -3.46
N ALA A 168 2.28 -8.09 -2.59
CA ALA A 168 1.04 -8.80 -2.92
C ALA A 168 1.25 -10.19 -3.59
N GLY A 169 2.22 -10.97 -3.09
CA GLY A 169 2.46 -12.32 -3.60
C GLY A 169 3.00 -12.36 -5.03
N GLY A 170 3.75 -11.33 -5.40
CA GLY A 170 4.37 -11.17 -6.72
C GLY A 170 3.54 -10.37 -7.73
N LEU A 171 2.36 -9.87 -7.37
CA LEU A 171 1.59 -8.98 -8.26
C LEU A 171 2.42 -7.77 -8.70
N ALA A 172 3.14 -7.14 -7.77
CA ALA A 172 4.00 -6.00 -8.08
C ALA A 172 5.05 -6.36 -9.14
N GLY A 173 5.71 -7.51 -9.03
CA GLY A 173 6.66 -7.98 -10.03
C GLY A 173 6.02 -8.29 -11.37
N GLY A 174 4.83 -8.91 -11.39
CA GLY A 174 4.10 -9.16 -12.64
C GLY A 174 3.75 -7.87 -13.38
N LEU A 175 3.31 -6.84 -12.66
CA LEU A 175 3.06 -5.52 -13.24
C LEU A 175 4.37 -4.81 -13.65
N ALA A 176 5.45 -4.97 -12.88
CA ALA A 176 6.77 -4.43 -13.24
C ALA A 176 7.32 -5.07 -14.52
N ALA A 177 7.06 -6.36 -14.76
CA ALA A 177 7.37 -7.02 -16.02
C ALA A 177 6.62 -6.40 -17.23
N LEU A 178 5.48 -5.76 -16.98
CA LEU A 178 4.73 -4.98 -17.97
C LEU A 178 5.13 -3.50 -18.04
N GLY A 179 6.16 -3.08 -17.31
CA GLY A 179 6.68 -1.71 -17.31
C GLY A 179 6.22 -0.84 -16.13
N ALA A 180 5.57 -1.41 -15.11
CA ALA A 180 5.20 -0.64 -13.93
C ALA A 180 6.41 -0.17 -13.13
N ARG A 181 6.34 1.04 -12.59
CA ARG A 181 7.29 1.54 -11.58
C ARG A 181 6.82 1.14 -10.19
N LEU A 182 7.71 0.53 -9.42
CA LEU A 182 7.47 0.22 -8.01
C LEU A 182 7.92 1.42 -7.17
N VAL A 183 7.00 2.01 -6.41
CA VAL A 183 7.28 3.19 -5.58
C VAL A 183 6.79 2.97 -4.15
N PRO A 184 7.43 3.59 -3.15
CA PRO A 184 6.92 3.61 -1.78
C PRO A 184 5.51 4.22 -1.74
N GLY A 185 4.62 3.62 -0.95
CA GLY A 185 3.23 4.07 -0.85
C GLY A 185 3.10 5.45 -0.21
N PHE A 186 3.93 5.74 0.80
CA PHE A 186 3.99 7.08 1.39
C PHE A 186 4.33 8.14 0.35
N ASP A 187 5.46 7.99 -0.36
CA ASP A 187 5.93 8.98 -1.35
C ASP A 187 4.88 9.24 -2.42
N LEU A 188 4.20 8.18 -2.88
CA LEU A 188 3.11 8.33 -3.82
C LEU A 188 1.99 9.21 -3.25
N VAL A 189 1.44 8.85 -2.08
CA VAL A 189 0.33 9.59 -1.47
C VAL A 189 0.74 11.02 -1.16
N ALA A 190 1.94 11.21 -0.60
CA ALA A 190 2.51 12.50 -0.29
C ALA A 190 2.58 13.41 -1.53
N ASN A 191 3.05 12.91 -2.66
CA ASN A 191 3.09 13.66 -3.90
C ASN A 191 1.68 14.00 -4.41
N GLU A 192 0.75 13.04 -4.38
CA GLU A 192 -0.62 13.28 -4.87
C GLU A 192 -1.39 14.32 -4.03
N VAL A 193 -1.13 14.41 -2.72
CA VAL A 193 -1.76 15.39 -1.83
C VAL A 193 -0.99 16.71 -1.76
N GLY A 194 0.09 16.87 -2.53
CA GLY A 194 0.90 18.09 -2.55
C GLY A 194 1.75 18.31 -1.30
N PHE A 195 2.07 17.24 -0.55
CA PHE A 195 2.83 17.32 0.70
C PHE A 195 4.20 18.01 0.55
N PRO A 196 5.03 17.74 -0.47
CA PRO A 196 6.32 18.41 -0.61
C PRO A 196 6.22 19.94 -0.74
N ALA A 197 5.20 20.42 -1.47
CA ALA A 197 4.96 21.85 -1.62
C ALA A 197 4.43 22.47 -0.33
N ALA A 198 3.51 21.80 0.35
CA ALA A 198 2.99 22.25 1.64
C ALA A 198 4.09 22.28 2.72
N LEU A 199 4.99 21.30 2.72
CA LEU A 199 6.11 21.23 3.64
C LEU A 199 7.09 22.39 3.43
N ALA A 200 7.39 22.73 2.17
CA ALA A 200 8.31 23.82 1.84
C ALA A 200 7.84 25.20 2.32
N ASP A 201 6.53 25.39 2.50
CA ASP A 201 5.90 26.66 2.89
C ASP A 201 5.34 26.63 4.33
N CYS A 202 5.78 25.69 5.17
CA CYS A 202 5.26 25.54 6.54
C CYS A 202 6.27 25.92 7.63
N ASP A 203 5.75 26.54 8.70
CA ASP A 203 6.48 26.82 9.93
C ASP A 203 6.46 25.65 10.93
N LEU A 204 5.42 24.81 10.85
CA LEU A 204 5.15 23.72 11.78
C LEU A 204 4.48 22.54 11.08
N VAL A 205 4.94 21.33 11.41
CA VAL A 205 4.35 20.07 10.97
C VAL A 205 3.67 19.40 12.15
N ILE A 206 2.39 19.06 11.99
CA ILE A 206 1.65 18.20 12.93
C ILE A 206 1.25 16.92 12.20
N THR A 207 1.64 15.77 12.76
CA THR A 207 1.28 14.43 12.28
C THR A 207 0.69 13.60 13.41
N GLY A 208 0.32 12.35 13.15
CA GLY A 208 -0.19 11.47 14.20
C GLY A 208 -0.65 10.10 13.71
N GLU A 209 -0.76 9.18 14.65
CA GLU A 209 -1.38 7.87 14.45
C GLU A 209 -1.93 7.33 15.79
N GLY A 210 -2.73 6.26 15.75
CA GLY A 210 -3.35 5.71 16.94
C GLY A 210 -2.35 5.20 17.98
N ARG A 211 -1.29 4.53 17.53
CA ARG A 211 -0.21 4.04 18.40
C ARG A 211 1.14 4.24 17.72
N LEU A 212 2.04 4.94 18.39
CA LEU A 212 3.42 5.13 17.95
C LEU A 212 4.29 4.01 18.53
N ASP A 213 4.88 3.18 17.68
CA ASP A 213 5.81 2.12 18.06
C ASP A 213 7.01 2.07 17.10
N ALA A 214 7.98 1.16 17.32
CA ALA A 214 9.15 1.07 16.44
C ALA A 214 8.80 0.87 14.94
N THR A 215 7.67 0.24 14.63
CA THR A 215 7.23 0.01 13.25
C THR A 215 6.69 1.27 12.57
N SER A 216 6.27 2.28 13.35
CA SER A 216 5.89 3.62 12.88
C SER A 216 7.01 4.32 12.10
N PHE A 217 8.26 3.97 12.40
CA PHE A 217 9.44 4.52 11.74
C PHE A 217 9.93 3.66 10.58
N ALA A 218 9.25 2.55 10.26
CA ALA A 218 9.60 1.63 9.19
C ALA A 218 8.71 1.82 7.96
N GLY A 219 8.69 3.03 7.39
CA GLY A 219 7.93 3.34 6.16
C GLY A 219 6.47 3.72 6.39
N LYS A 220 6.05 3.96 7.64
CA LYS A 220 4.70 4.44 7.96
C LYS A 220 4.64 5.97 8.04
N VAL A 221 3.42 6.50 8.00
CA VAL A 221 3.12 7.94 7.86
C VAL A 221 3.87 8.82 8.86
N VAL A 222 3.83 8.53 10.17
CA VAL A 222 4.48 9.40 11.17
C VAL A 222 5.99 9.47 10.97
N GLY A 223 6.64 8.30 10.81
CA GLY A 223 8.08 8.25 10.59
C GLY A 223 8.51 8.91 9.28
N GLU A 224 7.77 8.71 8.20
CA GLU A 224 8.08 9.33 6.91
C GLU A 224 7.83 10.84 6.91
N VAL A 225 6.75 11.32 7.52
CA VAL A 225 6.54 12.77 7.70
C VAL A 225 7.67 13.37 8.52
N ALA A 226 8.07 12.74 9.63
CA ALA A 226 9.17 13.22 10.47
C ALA A 226 10.51 13.27 9.70
N ARG A 227 10.82 12.26 8.89
CA ARG A 227 12.03 12.25 8.04
C ARG A 227 12.04 13.39 7.03
N HIS A 228 10.93 13.60 6.34
CA HIS A 228 10.82 14.68 5.35
C HIS A 228 10.85 16.05 6.03
N ALA A 229 10.25 16.17 7.22
CA ALA A 229 10.17 17.39 8.01
C ALA A 229 11.40 17.65 8.90
N ALA A 230 12.55 16.99 8.67
CA ALA A 230 13.73 17.10 9.53
C ALA A 230 14.29 18.54 9.66
N ALA A 231 14.02 19.40 8.67
CA ALA A 231 14.37 20.83 8.70
C ALA A 231 13.31 21.72 9.36
N HIS A 232 12.16 21.16 9.74
CA HIS A 232 11.03 21.86 10.33
C HIS A 232 10.80 21.41 11.77
N HIS A 233 10.00 22.17 12.52
CA HIS A 233 9.47 21.69 13.78
C HIS A 233 8.35 20.70 13.50
N ALA A 234 8.52 19.45 13.96
CA ALA A 234 7.52 18.41 13.80
C ALA A 234 6.99 17.93 15.16
N THR A 235 5.66 17.81 15.28
CA THR A 235 5.01 17.19 16.43
C THR A 235 4.08 16.06 16.00
N ALA A 236 4.21 14.88 16.61
CA ALA A 236 3.28 13.79 16.46
C ALA A 236 2.29 13.75 17.63
N LEU A 237 1.01 13.86 17.32
CA LEU A 237 -0.10 13.64 18.25
C LEU A 237 -0.55 12.19 18.14
N CYS A 238 -0.24 11.39 19.15
CA CYS A 238 -0.44 9.94 19.12
C CYS A 238 -1.44 9.51 20.19
N GLY A 239 -2.29 8.53 19.88
CA GLY A 239 -3.18 7.97 20.91
C GLY A 239 -2.38 7.42 22.10
N ALA A 240 -1.51 6.46 21.83
CA ALA A 240 -0.52 5.94 22.77
C ALA A 240 0.89 5.95 22.16
N ILE A 241 1.92 6.04 23.01
CA ILE A 241 3.32 5.97 22.61
C ILE A 241 3.98 4.80 23.33
N ASP A 242 4.56 3.89 22.57
CA ASP A 242 5.34 2.79 23.10
C ASP A 242 6.75 3.27 23.50
N PRO A 243 7.35 2.78 24.60
CA PRO A 243 8.73 3.08 24.95
C PRO A 243 9.71 2.86 23.79
N SER A 244 9.47 1.86 22.95
CA SER A 244 10.30 1.56 21.77
C SER A 244 10.35 2.67 20.72
N ALA A 245 9.38 3.60 20.72
CA ALA A 245 9.33 4.71 19.77
C ALA A 245 10.07 5.97 20.23
N HIS A 246 10.34 6.12 21.53
CA HIS A 246 10.85 7.38 22.09
C HIS A 246 12.22 7.75 21.53
N GLU A 247 13.15 6.79 21.50
CA GLU A 247 14.50 7.03 20.99
C GLU A 247 14.48 7.35 19.49
N LEU A 248 13.67 6.63 18.72
CA LEU A 248 13.51 6.84 17.27
C LEU A 248 12.90 8.22 16.95
N ALA A 249 11.90 8.65 17.72
CA ALA A 249 11.31 9.98 17.59
C ALA A 249 12.35 11.07 17.89
N ALA A 250 13.09 10.92 18.99
CA ALA A 250 14.13 11.87 19.38
C ALA A 250 15.26 11.98 18.35
N GLN A 251 15.69 10.87 17.74
CA GLN A 251 16.69 10.86 16.67
C GLN A 251 16.25 11.67 15.43
N LEU A 252 14.95 11.75 15.17
CA LEU A 252 14.37 12.53 14.07
C LEU A 252 13.97 13.95 14.47
N GLY A 253 14.23 14.36 15.72
CA GLY A 253 13.79 15.67 16.22
C GLY A 253 12.26 15.81 16.32
N LEU A 254 11.53 14.69 16.33
CA LEU A 254 10.08 14.66 16.40
C LEU A 254 9.63 14.82 17.86
N HIS A 255 8.92 15.91 18.17
CA HIS A 255 8.23 16.04 19.44
C HIS A 255 7.00 15.11 19.45
N THR A 256 6.72 14.44 20.56
CA THR A 256 5.61 13.49 20.65
C THR A 256 4.68 13.85 21.81
N VAL A 257 3.38 13.68 21.59
CA VAL A 257 2.34 13.90 22.61
C VAL A 257 1.45 12.67 22.66
N SER A 258 1.36 12.02 23.82
CA SER A 258 0.39 10.94 24.05
C SER A 258 -0.94 11.52 24.54
N LEU A 259 -2.01 11.30 23.76
CA LEU A 259 -3.36 11.68 24.15
C LEU A 259 -3.84 10.89 25.36
N VAL A 260 -3.50 9.60 25.46
CA VAL A 260 -3.85 8.76 26.62
C VAL A 260 -3.17 9.25 27.89
N GLU A 261 -1.89 9.63 27.84
CA GLU A 261 -1.20 10.18 29.01
C GLU A 261 -1.79 11.54 29.43
N GLN A 262 -2.19 12.37 28.45
CA GLN A 262 -2.69 13.72 28.72
C GLN A 262 -4.17 13.77 29.13
N PHE A 263 -5.01 12.89 28.58
CA PHE A 263 -6.47 12.95 28.73
C PHE A 263 -7.09 11.66 29.29
N GLY A 264 -6.32 10.59 29.51
CA GLY A 264 -6.81 9.33 30.02
C GLY A 264 -7.87 8.70 29.10
N ASN A 265 -8.98 8.23 29.68
CA ASN A 265 -10.07 7.58 28.94
C ASN A 265 -10.72 8.49 27.89
N ASP A 266 -10.66 9.81 28.07
CA ASP A 266 -11.21 10.78 27.11
C ASP A 266 -10.53 10.68 25.74
N ALA A 267 -9.28 10.20 25.69
CA ALA A 267 -8.58 9.97 24.42
C ALA A 267 -9.27 8.93 23.54
N VAL A 268 -10.03 8.00 24.13
CA VAL A 268 -10.76 6.94 23.41
C VAL A 268 -12.23 7.33 23.21
N THR A 269 -12.86 7.94 24.21
CA THR A 269 -14.29 8.28 24.16
C THR A 269 -14.59 9.56 23.37
N ASP A 270 -13.64 10.50 23.34
CA ASP A 270 -13.74 11.77 22.61
C ASP A 270 -12.38 12.17 21.99
N THR A 271 -11.89 11.31 21.10
CA THR A 271 -10.58 11.45 20.46
C THR A 271 -10.45 12.77 19.69
N ALA A 272 -11.50 13.20 18.99
CA ALA A 272 -11.48 14.42 18.19
C ALA A 272 -11.26 15.68 19.05
N ARG A 273 -11.93 15.77 20.20
CA ARG A 273 -11.72 16.86 21.16
C ARG A 273 -10.31 16.83 21.73
N CYS A 274 -9.79 15.65 22.07
CA CYS A 274 -8.43 15.49 22.60
C CYS A 274 -7.37 15.94 21.59
N ILE A 275 -7.48 15.51 20.32
CA ILE A 275 -6.61 15.97 19.23
C ILE A 275 -6.67 17.50 19.10
N THR A 276 -7.87 18.07 19.09
CA THR A 276 -8.06 19.53 18.96
C THR A 276 -7.37 20.31 20.08
N ARG A 277 -7.50 19.84 21.33
CA ARG A 277 -6.86 20.49 22.49
C ARG A 277 -5.35 20.36 22.45
N ALA A 278 -4.83 19.17 22.12
CA ALA A 278 -3.39 18.94 22.01
C ALA A 278 -2.77 19.80 20.90
N ALA A 279 -3.40 19.83 19.72
CA ALA A 279 -2.95 20.65 18.59
C ALA A 279 -2.93 22.14 18.95
N ARG A 280 -3.96 22.64 19.64
CA ARG A 280 -4.00 24.03 20.12
C ARG A 280 -2.84 24.34 21.06
N ALA A 281 -2.53 23.48 22.02
CA ALA A 281 -1.41 23.69 22.93
C ALA A 281 -0.05 23.71 22.21
N VAL A 282 0.13 22.89 21.16
CA VAL A 282 1.33 22.91 20.32
C VAL A 282 1.45 24.23 19.57
N LEU A 283 0.35 24.78 19.08
CA LEU A 283 0.34 26.08 18.40
C LEU A 283 0.62 27.25 19.36
N GLU A 284 0.03 27.23 20.56
CA GLU A 284 0.19 28.29 21.58
C GLU A 284 1.59 28.33 22.20
N THR A 285 2.29 27.20 22.27
CA THR A 285 3.67 27.16 22.80
C THR A 285 4.70 27.70 21.81
N ARG A 286 4.30 28.02 20.57
CA ARG A 286 5.20 28.42 19.47
C ARG A 286 4.78 29.68 18.71
N SER A 287 3.77 30.40 19.20
CA SER A 287 3.45 31.79 18.83
C SER A 287 4.24 32.77 19.67
#